data_AF-A0A510DRV2-F1
#
_entry.id   AF-A0A510DRV2-F1
#
_cell.length_a   1.000
_cell.length_b   1.000
_cell.length_c   1.000
_cell.angle_alpha   90.00
_cell.angle_beta   90.00
_cell.angle_gamma   90.00
#
_symmetry.space_group_name_H-M   'P 1'
#
loop_
_entity.id
_entity.type
_entity.pdbx_description
1 polymer ?
#
loop_
_entity_poly.entity_id
_entity_poly.type
_entity_poly.pdbx_seq_one_letter_code
_entity_poly.pdbx_strand_id
1 'polypeptide(L)'
;MYGLAQALKDTGIDIINLVKYALDLHNYQYNGFKPDFSIYSRKRDVLRDLFTVIKETKKAIETYFPKYEVKEISEKIDEVLKDMDDRDVHAT
;
A
#
# COMPACT_ATOMS: atom_id res chain seq x y z
N MET A 1 -9.55 7.85 -8.44
CA MET A 1 -9.06 6.53 -8.00
C MET A 1 -10.18 5.62 -7.49
N TYR A 2 -10.96 6.02 -6.49
CA TYR A 2 -12.00 5.14 -5.92
C TYR A 2 -13.06 4.65 -6.92
N GLY A 3 -13.60 5.54 -7.77
CA GLY A 3 -14.58 5.16 -8.80
C GLY A 3 -14.02 4.17 -9.82
N LEU A 4 -12.73 4.27 -10.16
CA LEU A 4 -12.07 3.29 -11.03
C LEU A 4 -11.90 1.93 -10.34
N ALA A 5 -11.57 1.91 -9.05
CA ALA A 5 -11.50 0.68 -8.27
C ALA A 5 -12.87 -0.03 -8.19
N GLN A 6 -13.96 0.75 -8.10
CA GLN A 6 -15.31 0.22 -8.12
C GLN A 6 -15.64 -0.44 -9.47
N ALA A 7 -15.30 0.22 -10.59
CA ALA A 7 -15.48 -0.35 -11.91
C ALA A 7 -14.63 -1.62 -12.13
N LEU A 8 -13.40 -1.65 -11.63
CA LEU A 8 -12.53 -2.84 -11.71
C LEU A 8 -13.10 -4.02 -10.91
N LYS A 9 -13.70 -3.76 -9.76
CA LYS A 9 -14.37 -4.79 -8.96
C LYS A 9 -15.51 -5.45 -9.74
N ASP A 10 -16.26 -4.68 -10.52
CA ASP A 10 -17.33 -5.22 -11.38
C ASP A 10 -16.80 -6.15 -12.48
N THR A 11 -15.50 -6.03 -12.83
CA THR A 11 -14.80 -6.92 -13.76
C THR A 11 -14.06 -8.08 -13.07
N GLY A 12 -14.21 -8.24 -11.75
CA GLY A 12 -13.58 -9.29 -10.95
C GLY A 12 -12.23 -8.92 -10.32
N ILE A 13 -11.78 -7.67 -10.47
CA ILE A 13 -10.52 -7.17 -9.90
C ILE A 13 -10.83 -6.34 -8.65
N ASP A 14 -10.86 -6.98 -7.48
CA ASP A 14 -11.17 -6.27 -6.21
C ASP A 14 -9.92 -5.66 -5.58
N ILE A 15 -9.67 -4.38 -5.91
CA ILE A 15 -8.59 -3.56 -5.32
C ILE A 15 -9.13 -2.40 -4.47
N ILE A 16 -10.40 -2.45 -4.04
CA ILE A 16 -11.03 -1.31 -3.34
C ILE A 16 -10.26 -0.93 -2.07
N ASN A 17 -9.92 -1.91 -1.24
CA ASN A 17 -9.21 -1.63 0.01
C ASN A 17 -7.77 -1.14 -0.23
N LEU A 18 -7.09 -1.68 -1.24
CA LEU A 18 -5.77 -1.20 -1.65
C LEU A 18 -5.81 0.29 -2.02
N VAL A 19 -6.80 0.70 -2.83
CA VAL A 19 -6.99 2.10 -3.20
C VAL A 19 -7.36 2.97 -2.02
N LYS A 20 -8.17 2.49 -1.07
CA LYS A 20 -8.49 3.23 0.17
C LYS A 20 -7.21 3.52 0.97
N TYR A 21 -6.42 2.49 1.28
CA TYR A 21 -5.16 2.68 2.02
C TYR A 21 -4.20 3.62 1.32
N ALA A 22 -4.07 3.51 -0.01
CA ALA A 22 -3.22 4.42 -0.78
C ALA A 22 -3.69 5.88 -0.67
N LEU A 23 -5.00 6.14 -0.69
CA LEU A 23 -5.56 7.48 -0.52
C LEU A 23 -5.36 8.01 0.90
N ASP A 24 -5.54 7.16 1.92
CA ASP A 24 -5.33 7.53 3.31
C ASP A 24 -3.87 7.90 3.56
N LEU A 25 -2.91 7.10 3.07
CA LEU A 25 -1.48 7.38 3.14
C LEU A 25 -1.09 8.66 2.37
N HIS A 26 -1.72 8.89 1.21
CA HIS A 26 -1.52 10.13 0.45
C HIS A 26 -1.97 11.36 1.25
N ASN A 27 -3.13 11.30 1.91
CA ASN A 27 -3.60 12.37 2.79
C ASN A 27 -2.67 12.57 4.00
N TYR A 28 -2.21 11.48 4.60
CA TYR A 28 -1.23 11.51 5.69
C TYR A 28 0.07 12.20 5.29
N GLN A 29 0.57 11.97 4.07
CA GLN A 29 1.81 12.59 3.58
C GLN A 29 1.77 14.13 3.65
N TYR A 30 0.61 14.74 3.42
CA TYR A 30 0.45 16.19 3.51
C TYR A 30 0.13 16.68 4.93
N ASN A 31 -0.63 15.91 5.69
CA ASN A 31 -1.25 16.38 6.94
C ASN A 31 -0.59 15.83 8.22
N GLY A 32 0.30 14.84 8.11
CA GLY A 32 0.88 14.13 9.24
C GLY A 32 -0.18 13.54 10.16
N PHE A 33 0.01 13.68 11.48
CA PHE A 33 -0.96 13.23 12.50
C PHE A 33 -1.96 14.31 12.90
N LYS A 34 -2.18 15.34 12.06
CA LYS A 34 -3.12 16.41 12.40
C LYS A 34 -4.55 15.83 12.51
N PRO A 35 -5.22 15.96 13.67
CA PRO A 35 -6.59 15.51 13.85
C PRO A 35 -7.52 16.12 12.80
N ASP A 36 -8.54 15.39 12.37
CA ASP A 36 -9.53 15.78 11.32
C ASP A 36 -8.99 15.89 9.89
N PHE A 37 -7.66 15.89 9.70
CA PHE A 37 -7.02 15.96 8.38
C PHE A 37 -6.32 14.65 7.98
N SER A 38 -6.17 13.72 8.93
CA SER A 38 -5.56 12.41 8.73
C SER A 38 -6.30 11.38 9.57
N ILE A 39 -6.54 10.19 9.00
CA ILE A 39 -7.14 9.08 9.75
C ILE A 39 -6.13 8.43 10.71
N TYR A 40 -4.84 8.75 10.55
CA TYR A 40 -3.78 8.18 11.36
C TYR A 40 -3.54 9.02 12.60
N SER A 41 -3.39 8.34 13.73
CA SER A 41 -2.97 8.91 15.01
C SER A 41 -1.68 8.29 15.54
N ARG A 42 -1.21 7.19 14.93
CA ARG A 42 -0.03 6.44 15.36
C ARG A 42 0.82 6.01 14.18
N LYS A 43 2.14 6.11 14.34
CA LYS A 43 3.13 5.69 13.34
C LYS A 43 2.96 4.22 12.92
N ARG A 44 2.63 3.33 13.86
CA ARG A 44 2.42 1.90 13.57
C ARG A 44 1.30 1.64 12.55
N ASP A 45 0.24 2.45 12.58
CA ASP A 45 -0.91 2.26 11.70
C ASP A 45 -0.55 2.71 10.27
N VAL A 46 0.25 3.78 10.15
CA VAL A 46 0.82 4.23 8.87
C VAL A 46 1.73 3.15 8.28
N LEU A 47 2.64 2.59 9.09
CA LEU A 47 3.58 1.56 8.62
C LEU A 47 2.87 0.29 8.17
N ARG A 48 1.88 -0.18 8.94
CA ARG A 48 1.06 -1.35 8.57
C ARG A 48 0.33 -1.15 7.25
N ASP A 49 -0.31 0.01 7.05
CA ASP A 49 -1.07 0.28 5.84
C ASP A 49 -0.11 0.47 4.64
N LEU A 50 1.06 1.10 4.84
CA LEU A 50 2.10 1.22 3.82
C LEU A 50 2.62 -0.16 3.39
N PHE A 51 2.92 -1.04 4.34
CA PHE A 51 3.33 -2.42 4.07
C PHE A 51 2.25 -3.17 3.27
N THR A 52 0.98 -3.00 3.67
CA THR A 52 -0.16 -3.59 2.97
C THR A 52 -0.24 -3.11 1.52
N VAL A 53 -0.09 -1.80 1.27
CA VAL A 53 -0.12 -1.24 -0.08
C VAL A 53 0.99 -1.81 -0.95
N ILE A 54 2.23 -1.85 -0.44
CA ILE A 54 3.38 -2.37 -1.20
C ILE A 54 3.16 -3.86 -1.56
N LYS A 55 2.80 -4.68 -0.57
CA LYS A 55 2.60 -6.12 -0.73
C LYS A 55 1.47 -6.45 -1.70
N GLU A 56 0.30 -5.82 -1.53
CA GLU A 56 -0.85 -6.11 -2.38
C GLU A 56 -0.69 -5.52 -3.79
N THR A 57 0.06 -4.42 -3.94
CA THR A 57 0.43 -3.90 -5.27
C THR A 57 1.33 -4.89 -6.02
N LYS A 58 2.34 -5.46 -5.35
CA LYS A 58 3.19 -6.49 -5.95
C LYS A 58 2.36 -7.68 -6.46
N LYS A 59 1.50 -8.23 -5.62
CA LYS A 59 0.58 -9.32 -6.01
C LYS A 59 -0.32 -8.95 -7.19
N ALA A 60 -0.85 -7.72 -7.20
CA ALA A 60 -1.70 -7.26 -8.30
C ALA A 60 -0.93 -7.16 -9.63
N ILE A 61 0.32 -6.69 -9.60
CA ILE A 61 1.20 -6.67 -10.79
C ILE A 61 1.48 -8.09 -11.26
N GLU A 62 1.88 -9.00 -10.38
CA GLU A 62 2.12 -10.41 -10.70
C GLU A 62 0.86 -11.08 -11.29
N THR A 63 -0.32 -10.79 -10.74
CA THR A 63 -1.58 -11.43 -11.12
C THR A 63 -2.10 -10.91 -12.47
N TYR A 64 -2.15 -9.59 -12.66
CA TYR A 64 -2.85 -8.98 -13.79
C TYR A 64 -1.89 -8.50 -14.89
N PHE A 65 -0.63 -8.27 -14.54
CA PHE A 65 0.38 -7.71 -15.43
C PHE A 65 1.69 -8.53 -15.42
N PRO A 66 1.66 -9.88 -15.47
CA PRO A 66 2.86 -10.71 -15.30
C PRO A 66 3.94 -10.43 -16.35
N LYS A 67 3.56 -9.93 -17.54
CA LYS A 67 4.50 -9.55 -18.61
C LYS A 67 5.27 -8.25 -18.32
N TYR A 68 4.78 -7.45 -17.39
CA TYR A 68 5.36 -6.17 -16.98
C TYR A 68 6.11 -6.28 -15.65
N GLU A 69 6.11 -7.46 -15.02
CA GLU A 69 6.94 -7.69 -13.87
C GLU A 69 8.42 -7.68 -14.29
N VAL A 70 9.11 -6.62 -13.90
CA VAL A 70 10.56 -6.52 -14.06
C VAL A 70 11.18 -7.11 -12.81
N LYS A 71 11.97 -8.18 -12.97
CA LYS A 71 12.65 -8.88 -11.87
C LYS A 71 13.33 -7.92 -10.89
N GLU A 72 14.04 -6.91 -11.40
CA GLU A 72 14.70 -5.88 -10.58
C GLU A 72 13.73 -5.08 -9.71
N ILE A 73 12.54 -4.75 -10.22
CA ILE A 73 11.51 -4.03 -9.45
C ILE A 73 10.96 -4.95 -8.36
N SER A 74 10.73 -6.22 -8.68
CA SER A 74 10.21 -7.22 -7.72
C SER A 74 11.20 -7.48 -6.59
N GLU A 75 12.50 -7.58 -6.90
CA GLU A 75 13.58 -7.73 -5.91
C GLU A 75 13.69 -6.49 -5.01
N LYS A 76 13.59 -5.29 -5.59
CA LYS A 76 13.65 -4.04 -4.81
C LYS A 76 12.46 -3.87 -3.88
N ILE A 77 11.27 -4.33 -4.30
CA ILE A 77 10.10 -4.38 -3.42
C ILE A 77 10.35 -5.34 -2.26
N ASP A 78 10.95 -6.51 -2.50
CA ASP A 78 11.25 -7.48 -1.45
C ASP A 78 12.28 -6.95 -0.44
N GLU A 79 13.30 -6.23 -0.91
CA GLU A 79 14.26 -5.53 -0.04
C GLU A 79 13.55 -4.52 0.87
N VAL A 80 12.69 -3.67 0.29
CA VAL A 80 11.93 -2.67 1.07
C VAL A 80 11.02 -3.34 2.09
N LEU A 81 10.35 -4.43 1.72
CA LEU A 81 9.46 -5.15 2.65
C LEU A 81 10.25 -5.75 3.82
N LYS A 82 11.43 -6.32 3.58
CA LYS A 82 12.31 -6.84 4.66
C LYS A 82 12.79 -5.72 5.59
N ASP A 83 13.28 -4.63 5.01
CA ASP A 83 13.73 -3.45 5.76
C ASP A 83 12.63 -2.86 6.64
N MET A 84 11.37 -2.91 6.20
CA MET A 84 10.23 -2.43 6.97
C MET A 84 9.87 -3.39 8.11
N ASP A 85 9.90 -4.69 7.86
CA ASP A 85 9.61 -5.73 8.88
C ASP A 85 10.64 -5.66 10.02
N ASP A 86 11.93 -5.52 9.69
CA ASP A 86 13.02 -5.35 10.67
C ASP A 86 12.83 -4.08 11.52
N ARG A 87 12.35 -2.99 10.93
CA ARG A 87 12.10 -1.73 11.66
C ARG A 87 10.87 -1.81 12.57
N ASP A 88 9.84 -2.57 12.20
CA ASP A 88 8.68 -2.78 13.06
C ASP A 88 9.02 -3.68 14.26
N VAL A 89 9.92 -4.66 14.10
CA VAL A 89 10.44 -5.49 15.21
C VAL A 89 11.29 -4.68 16.20
N HIS A 90 11.96 -3.63 15.75
CA HIS A 90 12.82 -2.78 16.59
C HIS A 90 12.16 -1.49 17.11
N ALA A 91 10.89 -1.24 16.76
CA ALA A 91 10.13 -0.07 17.22
C ALA A 91 9.23 -0.33 18.43
N THR A 92 9.24 -1.55 18.99
CA THR A 92 8.63 -1.94 20.27
C THR A 92 9.60 -1.80 21.43
#